data_AF-A0A813W3Z9-F1
#
_entry.id   AF-A0A813W3Z9-F1
#
_cell.length_a   1.000
_cell.length_b   1.000
_cell.length_c   1.000
_cell.angle_alpha   90.00
_cell.angle_beta   90.00
_cell.angle_gamma   90.00
#
_symmetry.space_group_name_H-M   'P 1'
#
loop_
_entity.id
_entity.type
_entity.pdbx_description
1 polymer ?
#
loop_
_entity_poly.entity_id
_entity_poly.type
_entity_poly.pdbx_seq_one_letter_code
_entity_poly.pdbx_strand_id
1 'polypeptide(L)'
;MPLAKDLLHPTIDEERRKHKLKRLVQSPNSYFMDVKCPGCYKITTVFSHAQTVVLCVGCNYVLCSPSGGKARLTEGCSFRKKRDTPMARKDDTD
;
A
#
# COMPACT_ATOMS: atom_id res chain seq x y z
N MET A 1 31.46 13.39 -8.34
CA MET A 1 30.39 12.62 -9.01
C MET A 1 30.97 11.27 -9.40
N PRO A 2 30.35 10.12 -9.06
CA PRO A 2 30.90 8.83 -9.48
C PRO A 2 30.88 8.77 -11.01
N LEU A 3 31.99 8.34 -11.61
CA LEU A 3 32.20 8.30 -13.06
C LEU A 3 31.36 7.23 -13.77
N ALA A 4 30.85 6.25 -13.04
CA ALA A 4 29.97 5.20 -13.57
C ALA A 4 28.81 4.95 -12.60
N LYS A 5 27.59 4.84 -13.14
CA LYS A 5 26.39 4.50 -12.39
C LYS A 5 25.91 3.13 -12.86
N ASP A 6 25.75 2.17 -11.94
CA ASP A 6 25.21 0.86 -12.28
C ASP A 6 23.72 0.98 -12.64
N LEU A 7 23.39 0.69 -13.90
CA LEU A 7 22.03 0.78 -14.43
C LEU A 7 21.27 -0.54 -14.27
N LEU A 8 21.98 -1.67 -14.17
CA LEU A 8 21.38 -3.00 -14.13
C LEU A 8 20.97 -3.37 -12.69
N HIS A 9 21.74 -2.92 -11.70
CA HIS A 9 21.48 -3.22 -10.28
C HIS A 9 21.41 -1.93 -9.46
N PRO A 10 20.39 -1.08 -9.69
CA PRO A 10 20.19 0.11 -8.87
C PRO A 10 19.88 -0.27 -7.43
N THR A 11 20.26 0.60 -6.48
CA THR A 11 19.91 0.38 -5.07
C THR A 11 18.41 0.60 -4.83
N ILE A 12 17.86 -0.09 -3.82
CA ILE A 12 16.44 -0.04 -3.46
C ILE A 12 15.97 1.40 -3.20
N ASP A 13 16.81 2.22 -2.56
CA ASP A 13 16.49 3.61 -2.26
C ASP A 13 16.46 4.49 -3.52
N GLU A 14 17.33 4.22 -4.48
CA GLU A 14 17.31 4.92 -5.77
C GLU A 14 16.06 4.59 -6.58
N GLU A 15 15.63 3.33 -6.59
CA GLU A 15 14.39 2.92 -7.28
C GLU A 15 13.12 3.48 -6.63
N ARG A 16 13.08 3.58 -5.30
CA ARG A 16 11.93 4.14 -4.57
C ARG A 16 11.72 5.63 -4.86
N ARG A 17 12.80 6.37 -5.08
CA ARG A 17 12.77 7.81 -5.43
C ARG A 17 12.31 8.07 -6.87
N LYS A 18 12.49 7.11 -7.78
CA LYS A 18 12.04 7.25 -9.18
C LYS A 18 10.52 7.24 -9.26
N HIS A 19 9.99 7.99 -10.24
CA HIS A 19 8.58 7.90 -10.60
C HIS A 19 8.20 6.46 -10.98
N LYS A 20 6.99 6.01 -10.64
CA LYS A 20 6.52 4.61 -10.83
C LYS A 20 6.73 4.04 -12.25
N LEU A 21 6.65 4.90 -13.28
CA LEU A 21 6.86 4.53 -14.69
C LEU A 21 8.34 4.56 -15.15
N LYS A 22 9.23 5.18 -14.36
CA LYS A 22 10.66 5.37 -14.68
C LYS A 22 11.59 4.45 -13.86
N ARG A 23 11.02 3.48 -13.14
CA ARG A 23 11.79 2.41 -12.47
C ARG A 23 12.34 1.44 -13.52
N LEU A 24 13.33 0.63 -13.14
CA LEU A 24 13.89 -0.40 -14.03
C LEU A 24 12.76 -1.33 -14.52
N VAL A 25 11.91 -1.76 -13.59
CA VAL A 25 10.63 -2.42 -13.87
C VAL A 25 9.52 -1.60 -13.22
N GLN A 26 8.46 -1.31 -13.99
CA GLN A 26 7.34 -0.51 -13.52
C GLN A 26 6.53 -1.25 -12.47
N SER A 27 6.19 -0.57 -11.38
CA SER A 27 5.37 -1.13 -10.29
C SER A 27 4.49 -0.06 -9.67
N PRO A 28 3.26 -0.40 -9.26
CA PRO A 28 2.36 0.56 -8.62
C PRO A 28 2.88 0.97 -7.22
N ASN A 29 2.51 2.18 -6.79
CA ASN A 29 2.76 2.66 -5.41
C ASN A 29 1.57 2.38 -4.46
N SER A 30 0.45 1.91 -5.01
CA SER A 30 -0.77 1.59 -4.29
C SER A 30 -0.71 0.18 -3.69
N TYR A 31 -1.52 -0.05 -2.64
CA TYR A 31 -1.60 -1.34 -1.96
C TYR A 31 -3.02 -1.56 -1.42
N PHE A 32 -3.34 -2.81 -1.10
CA PHE A 32 -4.51 -3.14 -0.29
C PHE A 32 -4.14 -3.13 1.20
N MET A 33 -5.08 -2.74 2.05
CA MET A 33 -4.90 -2.75 3.49
C MET A 33 -6.13 -3.32 4.19
N ASP A 34 -5.88 -4.01 5.29
CA ASP A 34 -6.91 -4.51 6.19
C ASP A 34 -7.17 -3.42 7.24
N VAL A 35 -8.36 -2.81 7.21
CA VAL A 35 -8.78 -1.78 8.17
C VAL A 35 -9.69 -2.41 9.21
N LYS A 36 -9.35 -2.23 10.48
CA LYS A 36 -10.14 -2.68 11.63
C LYS A 36 -11.00 -1.53 12.12
N CYS A 37 -12.32 -1.76 12.15
CA CYS A 37 -13.29 -0.81 12.69
C CYS A 37 -13.17 -0.71 14.22
N PRO A 38 -13.21 0.51 14.82
CA PRO A 38 -13.16 0.67 16.27
C PRO A 38 -14.43 0.18 17.00
N GLY A 39 -15.59 0.18 16.32
CA GLY A 39 -16.87 -0.19 16.95
C GLY A 39 -17.17 -1.69 16.89
N CYS A 40 -17.18 -2.28 15.69
CA CYS A 40 -17.59 -3.69 15.52
C CYS A 40 -16.42 -4.67 15.41
N TYR A 41 -15.17 -4.18 15.47
CA TYR A 41 -13.93 -4.95 15.35
C TYR A 41 -13.77 -5.81 14.09
N LYS A 42 -14.70 -5.72 13.13
CA LYS A 42 -14.60 -6.39 11.84
C LYS A 42 -13.49 -5.75 11.02
N ILE A 43 -12.81 -6.62 10.25
CA ILE A 43 -11.73 -6.24 9.35
C ILE A 43 -12.30 -6.18 7.93
N THR A 44 -12.03 -5.09 7.24
CA THR A 44 -12.44 -4.87 5.85
C THR A 44 -11.21 -4.51 5.01
N THR A 45 -11.10 -5.13 3.84
CA THR A 45 -10.04 -4.83 2.87
C THR A 45 -10.37 -3.53 2.13
N VAL A 46 -9.47 -2.55 2.20
CA VAL A 46 -9.61 -1.22 1.58
C VAL A 46 -8.43 -0.95 0.66
N PHE A 47 -8.68 -0.33 -0.49
CA PHE A 47 -7.63 0.11 -1.41
C PHE A 47 -7.01 1.44 -0.96
N SER A 48 -5.68 1.58 -1.06
CA SER A 48 -4.99 2.76 -0.52
C SER A 48 -5.34 4.09 -1.17
N HIS A 49 -5.82 4.09 -2.41
CA HIS A 49 -6.27 5.28 -3.14
C HIS A 49 -7.76 5.16 -3.51
N ALA A 50 -8.59 4.66 -2.58
CA ALA A 50 -10.03 4.53 -2.79
C ALA A 50 -10.66 5.87 -3.20
N GLN A 51 -11.43 5.86 -4.29
CA GLN A 51 -12.14 7.04 -4.81
C GLN A 51 -13.53 7.23 -4.20
N THR A 52 -14.05 6.19 -3.56
CA THR A 52 -15.35 6.20 -2.89
C THR A 52 -15.19 6.17 -1.37
N VAL A 53 -16.21 6.65 -0.67
CA VAL A 53 -16.30 6.49 0.78
C VAL A 53 -16.51 5.01 1.08
N VAL A 54 -15.65 4.42 1.92
CA VAL A 54 -15.74 3.00 2.28
C VAL A 54 -16.41 2.85 3.63
N LEU A 55 -17.49 2.06 3.66
CA LEU A 55 -18.27 1.78 4.87
C LEU A 55 -17.91 0.40 5.43
N CYS A 56 -17.98 0.28 6.75
CA CYS A 56 -17.86 -1.01 7.40
C CYS A 56 -19.14 -1.84 7.19
N VAL A 57 -18.98 -3.09 6.76
CA VAL A 57 -20.09 -4.03 6.48
C VAL A 57 -20.94 -4.34 7.73
N GLY A 58 -20.38 -4.19 8.93
CA GLY A 58 -21.09 -4.55 10.18
C GLY A 58 -21.90 -3.43 10.82
N CYS A 59 -21.39 -2.20 10.79
CA CYS A 59 -21.98 -1.08 11.55
C CYS A 59 -22.18 0.18 10.70
N ASN A 60 -21.99 0.10 9.38
CA ASN A 60 -22.09 1.24 8.44
C ASN A 60 -21.21 2.45 8.81
N TYR A 61 -20.22 2.25 9.69
CA TYR A 61 -19.28 3.27 10.07
C TYR A 61 -18.35 3.60 8.89
N VAL A 62 -18.07 4.89 8.68
CA VAL A 62 -17.16 5.34 7.63
C VAL A 62 -15.73 4.98 8.01
N LEU A 63 -15.06 4.16 7.20
CA LEU A 63 -13.69 3.70 7.44
C LEU A 63 -12.65 4.63 6.81
N CYS A 64 -12.93 5.11 5.60
CA CYS A 64 -12.11 6.10 4.92
C CYS A 64 -12.91 6.99 3.98
N SER A 65 -12.42 8.22 3.79
CA SER A 65 -12.91 9.17 2.79
C SER A 65 -11.90 9.34 1.64
N PRO A 66 -12.38 9.57 0.41
CA PRO A 66 -11.52 9.77 -0.74
C PRO A 66 -10.75 11.08 -0.65
N SER A 67 -9.55 11.11 -1.23
CA SER A 67 -8.72 12.30 -1.37
C SER A 67 -8.06 12.31 -2.76
N GLY A 68 -7.32 13.38 -3.09
CA GLY A 68 -6.52 13.42 -4.33
C GLY A 68 -5.35 12.41 -4.38
N GLY A 69 -5.04 11.75 -3.26
CA GLY A 69 -3.96 10.78 -3.14
C GLY A 69 -4.38 9.56 -2.35
N LYS A 70 -3.70 9.28 -1.24
CA LYS A 70 -4.09 8.18 -0.35
C LYS A 70 -5.40 8.52 0.36
N ALA A 71 -6.31 7.56 0.45
CA ALA A 71 -7.57 7.72 1.17
C ALA A 71 -7.28 8.10 2.63
N ARG A 72 -8.11 9.00 3.18
CA ARG A 72 -8.00 9.45 4.57
C ARG A 72 -8.77 8.49 5.46
N LEU A 73 -8.09 7.80 6.36
CA LEU A 73 -8.73 6.93 7.35
C LEU A 73 -9.44 7.77 8.41
N THR A 74 -10.59 7.28 8.88
CA THR A 74 -11.30 7.89 10.00
C THR A 74 -10.52 7.69 11.30
N GLU A 75 -10.63 8.64 12.22
CA GLU A 75 -9.97 8.59 13.52
C GLU A 75 -10.39 7.32 14.30
N GLY A 76 -9.43 6.66 14.95
CA GLY A 76 -9.66 5.41 15.68
C GLY A 76 -9.65 4.13 14.83
N CYS A 77 -9.66 4.23 13.49
CA CYS A 77 -9.44 3.07 12.63
C CYS A 77 -7.94 2.68 12.65
N SER A 78 -7.66 1.39 12.86
CA SER A 78 -6.31 0.82 12.70
C SER A 78 -6.21 0.09 11.37
N PHE A 79 -5.03 0.09 10.74
CA PHE A 79 -4.83 -0.60 9.47
C PHE A 79 -3.52 -1.39 9.42
N ARG A 80 -3.52 -2.45 8.63
CA ARG A 80 -2.34 -3.23 8.27
C ARG A 80 -2.25 -3.30 6.75
N LYS A 81 -1.08 -3.04 6.17
CA LYS A 81 -0.87 -3.30 4.73
C LYS A 81 -0.96 -4.80 4.48
N LYS A 82 -1.83 -5.21 3.56
CA LYS A 82 -1.91 -6.58 3.11
C LYS A 82 -0.67 -6.83 2.26
N ARG A 83 0.15 -7.80 2.63
CA ARG A 83 1.28 -8.21 1.77
C ARG A 83 0.66 -8.94 0.59
N ASP A 84 0.99 -8.51 -0.62
CA ASP A 84 0.86 -9.36 -1.80
C ASP A 84 1.85 -10.49 -1.56
N THR A 85 1.38 -11.56 -0.93
CA THR A 85 2.13 -12.80 -0.91
C THR A 85 1.78 -13.42 -2.25
N PRO A 86 2.62 -13.34 -3.31
CA PRO A 86 2.55 -14.40 -4.29
C PRO A 86 2.80 -15.68 -3.47
N MET A 87 2.01 -16.74 -3.70
CA MET A 87 2.36 -18.06 -3.17
C MET A 87 3.87 -18.26 -3.36
N ALA A 88 4.60 -18.38 -2.23
CA ALA A 88 6.01 -18.75 -2.12
C ALA A 88 6.98 -18.21 -3.20
N ARG A 89 7.78 -17.21 -2.85
CA ARG A 89 9.23 -17.38 -3.04
C ARG A 89 9.80 -17.75 -1.68
N LYS A 90 10.03 -19.05 -1.51
CA LYS A 90 10.89 -19.60 -0.46
C LYS A 90 12.32 -19.25 -0.85
N ASP A 91 12.76 -18.03 -0.60
CA ASP A 91 14.20 -17.70 -0.66
C ASP A 91 14.48 -16.65 0.42
N ASP A 92 14.11 -16.97 1.66
CA ASP A 92 14.71 -16.44 2.88
C ASP A 92 15.53 -17.60 3.50
N THR A 93 16.72 -17.87 2.96
CA THR A 93 17.80 -18.54 3.72
C THR A 93 19.16 -18.19 3.11
N ASP A 94 20.00 -17.63 3.99
CA ASP A 94 21.40 -17.15 3.86
C ASP A 94 21.73 -15.97 2.93
#